data_AF-A0A416ETX7-F1
#
_entry.id   AF-A0A416ETX7-F1
#
_cell.length_a   1.000
_cell.length_b   1.000
_cell.length_c   1.000
_cell.angle_alpha   90.00
_cell.angle_beta   90.00
_cell.angle_gamma   90.00
#
_symmetry.space_group_name_H-M   'P 1'
#
loop_
_entity.id
_entity.type
_entity.pdbx_description
1 polymer ?
#
loop_
_entity_poly.entity_id
_entity_poly.type
_entity_poly.pdbx_seq_one_letter_code
_entity_poly.pdbx_strand_id
1 'polypeptide(L)'
;MGKTKQKGNAVMRKITELKEKQEIALGILLYLDEVCRKHHLIYFAADGTLLGLIRHQGFIPWDDDVDVWMPRADYEKLEQIVNSETDTPYRVMNFHNTKGFTLAYGKLVHTGTSLVEHVAGAVDTGLFVDIFPFDGLPEKDTPEYDRHWKKLLFLESQRMNAFRTYRQTLKGNKGASQNGANGRSGNAMEKSGFCARWKKSAESTARRTQSGWPASAAVTASRTRFPKQRSKRSCAFRLKAI
;
A
#
# COMPACT_ATOMS: atom_id res chain seq x y z
N MET A 1 -0.20 46.16 -19.14
CA MET A 1 -1.26 45.16 -19.43
C MET A 1 -0.95 43.87 -18.68
N GLY A 2 -1.40 43.76 -17.43
CA GLY A 2 -1.25 42.54 -16.63
C GLY A 2 -2.49 41.66 -16.77
N LYS A 3 -2.39 40.55 -17.50
CA LYS A 3 -3.46 39.55 -17.56
C LYS A 3 -3.45 38.75 -16.26
N THR A 4 -4.42 38.99 -15.39
CA THR A 4 -4.76 38.13 -14.25
C THR A 4 -5.12 36.73 -14.76
N LYS A 5 -4.34 35.71 -14.39
CA LYS A 5 -4.73 34.31 -14.61
C LYS A 5 -5.93 34.00 -13.71
N GLN A 6 -7.10 33.86 -14.32
CA GLN A 6 -8.25 33.27 -13.66
C GLN A 6 -7.89 31.83 -13.23
N LYS A 7 -7.98 31.52 -11.94
CA LYS A 7 -8.01 30.13 -11.47
C LYS A 7 -9.33 29.54 -11.96
N GLY A 8 -9.28 28.74 -13.01
CA GLY A 8 -10.43 27.95 -13.44
C GLY A 8 -10.85 27.03 -12.29
N ASN A 9 -12.13 27.03 -11.93
CA ASN A 9 -12.68 26.03 -11.04
C ASN A 9 -12.49 24.66 -11.70
N ALA A 10 -11.62 23.82 -11.16
CA ALA A 10 -11.51 22.44 -11.59
C ALA A 10 -12.81 21.73 -11.24
N VAL A 11 -13.61 21.42 -12.26
CA VAL A 11 -14.82 20.62 -12.09
C VAL A 11 -14.37 19.16 -11.94
N MET A 12 -14.48 18.62 -10.72
CA MET A 12 -14.16 17.23 -10.46
C MET A 12 -15.28 16.34 -11.00
N ARG A 13 -14.93 15.39 -11.88
CA ARG A 13 -15.87 14.38 -12.37
C ARG A 13 -16.09 13.33 -11.29
N LYS A 14 -17.36 12.98 -11.03
CA LYS A 14 -17.70 11.85 -10.15
C LYS A 14 -17.34 10.53 -10.83
N ILE A 15 -16.58 9.70 -10.14
CA ILE A 15 -16.23 8.34 -10.57
C ILE A 15 -17.23 7.38 -9.94
N THR A 16 -18.00 6.68 -10.78
CA THR A 16 -19.00 5.68 -10.34
C THR A 16 -18.65 4.27 -10.80
N GLU A 17 -17.96 4.14 -11.93
CA GLU A 17 -17.64 2.87 -12.53
C GLU A 17 -16.52 2.16 -11.76
N LEU A 18 -16.79 0.91 -11.37
CA LEU A 18 -15.81 0.07 -10.67
C LEU A 18 -14.53 -0.09 -11.48
N LYS A 19 -14.67 -0.30 -12.79
CA LYS A 19 -13.53 -0.52 -13.68
C LYS A 19 -12.59 0.69 -13.69
N GLU A 20 -13.14 1.89 -13.66
CA GLU A 20 -12.34 3.13 -13.62
C GLU A 20 -11.59 3.25 -12.29
N LYS A 21 -12.21 2.90 -11.16
CA LYS A 21 -11.51 2.86 -9.86
C LYS A 21 -10.34 1.88 -9.89
N GLN A 22 -10.55 0.67 -10.42
CA GLN A 22 -9.50 -0.34 -10.56
C GLN A 22 -8.34 0.15 -11.44
N GLU A 23 -8.63 0.88 -12.51
CA GLU A 23 -7.59 1.45 -13.39
C GLU A 23 -6.76 2.52 -12.68
N ILE A 24 -7.40 3.38 -11.87
CA ILE A 24 -6.68 4.37 -11.07
C ILE A 24 -5.87 3.69 -9.97
N ALA A 25 -6.44 2.72 -9.26
CA ALA A 25 -5.73 1.94 -8.24
C ALA A 25 -4.53 1.19 -8.81
N LEU A 26 -4.67 0.60 -10.01
CA LEU A 26 -3.57 0.01 -10.75
C LEU A 26 -2.49 1.05 -11.09
N GLY A 27 -2.89 2.25 -11.50
CA GLY A 27 -1.96 3.36 -11.76
C GLY A 27 -1.16 3.75 -10.51
N ILE A 28 -1.80 3.77 -9.34
CA ILE A 28 -1.12 4.02 -8.05
C ILE A 28 -0.14 2.88 -7.72
N LEU A 29 -0.55 1.62 -7.91
CA LEU A 29 0.31 0.45 -7.68
C LEU A 29 1.51 0.42 -8.62
N LEU A 30 1.34 0.83 -9.88
CA LEU A 30 2.44 0.93 -10.84
C LEU A 30 3.43 2.04 -10.48
N TYR A 31 2.94 3.17 -9.96
CA TYR A 31 3.82 4.21 -9.39
C TYR A 31 4.59 3.70 -8.18
N LEU A 32 3.93 2.97 -7.27
CA LEU A 32 4.60 2.32 -6.15
C LEU A 32 5.72 1.37 -6.62
N ASP A 33 5.43 0.47 -7.57
CA ASP A 33 6.41 -0.46 -8.14
C ASP A 33 7.60 0.29 -8.76
N GLU A 34 7.34 1.38 -9.47
CA GLU A 34 8.39 2.23 -10.05
C GLU A 34 9.31 2.80 -8.97
N VAL A 35 8.75 3.45 -7.93
CA VAL A 35 9.52 4.03 -6.84
C VAL A 35 10.29 2.94 -6.09
N CYS A 36 9.64 1.82 -5.78
CA CYS A 36 10.28 0.70 -5.08
C CYS A 36 11.45 0.12 -5.88
N ARG A 37 11.29 -0.09 -7.20
CA ARG A 37 12.40 -0.59 -8.06
C ARG A 37 13.54 0.40 -8.16
N LYS A 38 13.23 1.69 -8.31
CA LYS A 38 14.22 2.77 -8.41
C LYS A 38 15.07 2.91 -7.15
N HIS A 39 14.46 2.71 -5.98
CA HIS A 39 15.10 2.91 -4.68
C HIS A 39 15.44 1.60 -3.95
N HIS A 40 15.30 0.45 -4.62
CA HIS A 40 15.56 -0.88 -4.07
C HIS A 40 14.76 -1.18 -2.79
N LEU A 41 13.50 -0.74 -2.75
CA LEU A 41 12.56 -1.01 -1.68
C LEU A 41 11.78 -2.29 -1.98
N ILE A 42 11.45 -3.04 -0.93
CA ILE A 42 10.70 -4.29 -1.04
C ILE A 42 9.25 -4.05 -0.66
N TYR A 43 8.34 -4.56 -1.48
CA TYR A 43 6.93 -4.68 -1.15
C TYR A 43 6.38 -6.02 -1.65
N PHE A 44 5.26 -6.45 -1.07
CA PHE A 44 4.54 -7.67 -1.43
C PHE A 44 3.08 -7.32 -1.66
N ALA A 45 2.44 -7.88 -2.70
CA ALA A 45 0.98 -7.87 -2.77
C ALA A 45 0.42 -8.67 -1.58
N ALA A 46 -0.67 -8.17 -0.99
CA ALA A 46 -1.26 -8.75 0.21
C ALA A 46 -2.75 -9.04 0.06
N ASP A 47 -3.29 -9.84 0.99
CA ASP A 47 -4.72 -10.10 1.16
C ASP A 47 -5.51 -10.33 -0.14
N GLY A 48 -6.58 -9.55 -0.37
CA GLY A 48 -7.45 -9.66 -1.56
C GLY A 48 -6.69 -9.42 -2.86
N THR A 49 -5.74 -8.48 -2.84
CA THR A 49 -4.88 -8.16 -3.99
C THR A 49 -4.04 -9.36 -4.41
N LEU A 50 -3.35 -10.02 -3.47
CA LEU A 50 -2.55 -11.21 -3.77
C LEU A 50 -3.41 -12.35 -4.32
N LEU A 51 -4.58 -12.58 -3.71
CA LEU A 51 -5.52 -13.60 -4.16
C LEU A 51 -6.03 -13.31 -5.58
N GLY A 52 -6.35 -12.04 -5.89
CA GLY A 52 -6.76 -11.60 -7.22
C GLY A 52 -5.69 -11.89 -8.27
N LEU A 53 -4.45 -11.50 -7.99
CA LEU A 53 -3.32 -11.72 -8.90
C LEU A 53 -3.14 -13.20 -9.24
N ILE A 54 -3.27 -14.10 -8.26
CA ILE A 54 -3.11 -15.54 -8.49
C ILE A 54 -4.35 -16.13 -9.20
N ARG A 55 -5.56 -15.80 -8.74
CA ARG A 55 -6.79 -16.47 -9.17
C ARG A 55 -7.37 -15.91 -10.47
N HIS A 56 -7.37 -14.59 -10.62
CA HIS A 56 -8.00 -13.87 -11.74
C HIS A 56 -6.99 -13.21 -12.68
N GLN A 57 -5.69 -13.31 -12.38
CA GLN A 57 -4.62 -12.66 -13.15
C GLN A 57 -4.79 -11.13 -13.19
N GLY A 58 -5.32 -10.56 -12.11
CA GLY A 58 -5.66 -9.15 -11.98
C GLY A 58 -6.54 -8.90 -10.76
N PHE A 59 -7.34 -7.84 -10.78
CA PHE A 59 -8.31 -7.58 -9.72
C PHE A 59 -9.32 -8.72 -9.57
N ILE A 60 -9.78 -8.94 -8.34
CA ILE A 60 -11.03 -9.67 -8.13
C ILE A 60 -12.15 -8.81 -8.74
N PRO A 61 -13.09 -9.37 -9.55
CA PRO A 61 -14.00 -8.56 -10.36
C PRO A 61 -14.91 -7.58 -9.61
N TRP A 62 -15.15 -7.80 -8.33
CA TRP A 62 -16.00 -6.99 -7.46
C TRP A 62 -15.22 -6.12 -6.46
N ASP A 63 -13.90 -6.13 -6.54
CA ASP A 63 -12.97 -5.52 -5.58
C ASP A 63 -12.46 -4.18 -6.13
N ASP A 64 -12.30 -3.17 -5.27
CA ASP A 64 -11.85 -1.83 -5.64
C ASP A 64 -10.67 -1.28 -4.83
N ASP A 65 -10.11 -2.09 -3.93
CA ASP A 65 -8.95 -1.78 -3.10
C ASP A 65 -7.68 -2.50 -3.58
N VAL A 66 -6.53 -2.01 -3.10
CA VAL A 66 -5.22 -2.60 -3.34
C VAL A 66 -4.43 -2.55 -2.05
N ASP A 67 -3.99 -3.72 -1.60
CA ASP A 67 -3.23 -3.92 -0.36
C ASP A 67 -1.82 -4.41 -0.66
N VAL A 68 -0.84 -3.78 -0.01
CA VAL A 68 0.56 -4.22 -0.05
C VAL A 68 1.18 -4.23 1.34
N TRP A 69 2.11 -5.16 1.56
CA TRP A 69 2.94 -5.23 2.76
C TRP A 69 4.35 -4.76 2.46
N MET A 70 4.95 -4.01 3.39
CA MET A 70 6.34 -3.53 3.28
C MET A 70 7.10 -3.69 4.60
N PRO A 71 8.39 -4.05 4.59
CA PRO A 71 9.22 -3.92 5.78
C PRO A 71 9.18 -2.47 6.28
N ARG A 72 9.08 -2.24 7.59
CA ARG A 72 8.98 -0.88 8.16
C ARG A 72 10.06 0.08 7.64
N ALA A 73 11.31 -0.36 7.58
CA ALA A 73 12.41 0.46 7.09
C ALA A 73 12.25 0.90 5.62
N ASP A 74 11.62 0.07 4.79
CA ASP A 74 11.37 0.40 3.38
C ASP A 74 10.13 1.29 3.23
N TYR A 75 9.10 1.06 4.06
CA TYR A 75 7.94 1.95 4.15
C TYR A 75 8.34 3.38 4.56
N GLU A 76 9.18 3.54 5.57
CA GLU A 76 9.64 4.85 6.02
C GLU A 76 10.47 5.58 4.96
N LYS A 77 11.32 4.85 4.21
CA LYS A 77 12.03 5.42 3.06
C LYS A 77 11.08 5.82 1.93
N LEU A 78 10.10 4.97 1.61
CA LEU A 78 9.08 5.27 0.61
C LEU A 78 8.36 6.56 0.96
N GLU A 79 7.92 6.71 2.21
CA GLU A 79 7.27 7.92 2.69
C GLU A 79 8.14 9.16 2.44
N GLN A 80 9.41 9.11 2.84
CA GLN A 80 10.34 10.21 2.66
C GLN A 80 10.53 10.56 1.18
N ILE A 81 10.71 9.56 0.32
CA ILE A 81 10.90 9.74 -1.11
C ILE A 81 9.65 10.37 -1.73
N VAL A 82 8.49 9.73 -1.60
CA VAL A 82 7.25 10.15 -2.25
C VAL A 82 6.80 11.52 -1.75
N ASN A 83 6.92 11.80 -0.45
CA ASN A 83 6.49 13.10 0.09
C ASN A 83 7.49 14.23 -0.15
N SER A 84 8.74 13.91 -0.51
CA SER A 84 9.71 14.93 -0.97
C SER A 84 9.48 15.36 -2.42
N GLU A 85 8.82 14.53 -3.24
CA GLU A 85 8.52 14.84 -4.64
C GLU A 85 7.29 15.76 -4.73
N THR A 86 7.47 16.99 -5.20
CA THR A 86 6.37 17.96 -5.34
C THR A 86 5.62 17.85 -6.66
N ASP A 87 6.23 17.27 -7.69
CA ASP A 87 5.73 17.27 -9.08
C ASP A 87 4.88 16.06 -9.44
N THR A 88 4.72 15.11 -8.52
CA THR A 88 3.86 13.93 -8.70
C THR A 88 2.51 14.15 -8.03
N PRO A 89 1.42 13.56 -8.55
CA PRO A 89 0.12 13.59 -7.89
C PRO A 89 0.04 12.57 -6.74
N TYR A 90 1.14 12.05 -6.22
CA TYR A 90 1.14 10.97 -5.23
C TYR A 90 1.66 11.41 -3.88
N ARG A 91 1.00 11.03 -2.79
CA ARG A 91 1.45 11.31 -1.42
C ARG A 91 1.25 10.09 -0.53
N VAL A 92 2.14 9.89 0.43
CA VAL A 92 1.94 8.90 1.49
C VAL A 92 1.30 9.59 2.68
N MET A 93 0.06 9.22 2.99
CA MET A 93 -0.70 9.69 4.16
C MET A 93 -0.60 8.66 5.29
N ASN A 94 -0.36 9.13 6.52
CA ASN A 94 -0.35 8.30 7.72
C ASN A 94 -0.62 9.15 8.97
N PHE A 95 -0.64 8.50 10.15
CA PHE A 95 -0.93 9.16 11.41
C PHE A 95 0.09 10.24 11.85
N HIS A 96 1.33 10.20 11.32
CA HIS A 96 2.36 11.18 11.65
C HIS A 96 2.21 12.48 10.85
N ASN A 97 1.88 12.36 9.56
CA ASN A 97 1.90 13.48 8.62
C ASN A 97 0.51 14.01 8.27
N THR A 98 -0.56 13.28 8.61
CA THR A 98 -1.94 13.63 8.24
C THR A 98 -2.80 13.82 9.48
N LYS A 99 -3.25 15.06 9.71
CA LYS A 99 -4.14 15.39 10.83
C LYS A 99 -5.46 14.63 10.71
N GLY A 100 -5.84 13.95 11.79
CA GLY A 100 -7.08 13.17 11.87
C GLY A 100 -6.96 11.74 11.33
N PHE A 101 -5.81 11.35 10.77
CA PHE A 101 -5.58 10.00 10.30
C PHE A 101 -5.36 9.06 11.50
N THR A 102 -6.22 8.05 11.65
CA THR A 102 -6.27 7.21 12.86
C THR A 102 -5.80 5.78 12.66
N LEU A 103 -5.48 5.39 11.43
CA LEU A 103 -5.08 4.04 11.08
C LEU A 103 -3.58 3.82 11.36
N ALA A 104 -3.22 2.59 11.74
CA ALA A 104 -1.85 2.21 12.08
C ALA A 104 -0.98 1.86 10.85
N TYR A 105 -1.54 1.97 9.66
CA TYR A 105 -0.89 1.74 8.37
C TYR A 105 -0.91 3.02 7.52
N GLY A 106 -0.20 3.04 6.40
CA GLY A 106 -0.15 4.20 5.50
C GLY A 106 -1.01 4.01 4.25
N LYS A 107 -1.37 5.11 3.60
CA LYS A 107 -2.04 5.14 2.30
C LYS A 107 -1.18 5.87 1.29
N LEU A 108 -0.86 5.25 0.17
CA LEU A 108 -0.31 5.96 -1.00
C LEU A 108 -1.48 6.46 -1.83
N VAL A 109 -1.69 7.78 -1.85
CA VAL A 109 -2.89 8.41 -2.39
C VAL A 109 -2.61 9.18 -3.68
N HIS A 110 -3.59 9.19 -4.59
CA HIS A 110 -3.58 10.04 -5.77
C HIS A 110 -4.32 11.37 -5.50
N THR A 111 -3.58 12.46 -5.31
CA THR A 111 -4.09 13.80 -4.94
C THR A 111 -4.94 14.48 -6.02
N GLY A 112 -4.84 14.04 -7.27
CA GLY A 112 -5.75 14.45 -8.35
C GLY A 112 -7.15 13.82 -8.29
N THR A 113 -7.43 13.00 -7.28
CA THR A 113 -8.75 12.41 -7.02
C THR A 113 -9.22 12.81 -5.62
N SER A 114 -10.53 12.72 -5.37
CA SER A 114 -11.09 12.94 -4.05
C SER A 114 -12.07 11.82 -3.72
N LEU A 115 -11.84 11.20 -2.57
CA LEU A 115 -12.67 10.18 -1.96
C LEU A 115 -13.16 10.75 -0.62
N VAL A 116 -14.48 10.88 -0.52
CA VAL A 116 -15.15 11.32 0.70
C VAL A 116 -15.72 10.08 1.39
N GLU A 117 -15.08 9.66 2.46
CA GLU A 117 -15.58 8.54 3.27
C GLU A 117 -16.60 9.07 4.30
N HIS A 118 -17.80 8.48 4.32
CA HIS A 118 -18.86 8.87 5.27
C HIS A 118 -18.73 8.12 6.61
N VAL A 119 -17.51 8.03 7.14
CA VAL A 119 -17.20 7.37 8.40
C VAL A 119 -16.72 8.40 9.42
N ALA A 120 -17.12 8.25 10.68
CA ALA A 120 -16.72 9.16 11.74
C ALA A 120 -15.20 9.11 11.95
N GLY A 121 -14.51 10.23 11.68
CA GLY A 121 -13.04 10.30 11.73
C GLY A 121 -12.35 10.07 10.39
N ALA A 122 -13.11 9.97 9.29
CA ALA A 122 -12.55 9.96 7.95
C ALA A 122 -11.79 11.26 7.66
N VAL A 123 -10.65 11.13 7.00
CA VAL A 123 -9.87 12.24 6.47
C VAL A 123 -10.11 12.30 4.97
N ASP A 124 -10.31 13.49 4.43
CA ASP A 124 -10.38 13.69 2.99
C ASP A 124 -9.11 13.13 2.33
N THR A 125 -9.29 12.17 1.44
CA THR A 125 -8.21 11.45 0.76
C THR A 125 -8.48 11.39 -0.74
N GLY A 126 -7.51 10.94 -1.53
CA GLY A 126 -7.75 10.45 -2.90
C GLY A 126 -8.01 8.95 -2.92
N LEU A 127 -8.19 8.39 -4.12
CA LEU A 127 -8.03 6.94 -4.33
C LEU A 127 -6.60 6.53 -3.94
N PHE A 128 -6.46 5.32 -3.41
CA PHE A 128 -5.25 4.93 -2.70
C PHE A 128 -4.88 3.45 -2.90
N VAL A 129 -3.63 3.15 -2.55
CA VAL A 129 -3.14 1.80 -2.22
C VAL A 129 -2.84 1.79 -0.72
N ASP A 130 -3.36 0.79 -0.01
CA ASP A 130 -3.08 0.57 1.40
C ASP A 130 -1.70 -0.09 1.56
N ILE A 131 -0.85 0.50 2.40
CA ILE A 131 0.50 0.04 2.66
C ILE A 131 0.62 -0.34 4.13
N PHE A 132 0.73 -1.64 4.38
CA PHE A 132 0.90 -2.22 5.71
C PHE A 132 2.38 -2.40 6.04
N PRO A 133 2.97 -1.54 6.90
CA PRO A 133 4.31 -1.78 7.40
C PRO A 133 4.29 -2.99 8.34
N PHE A 134 5.25 -3.90 8.17
CA PHE A 134 5.48 -4.98 9.11
C PHE A 134 6.87 -4.89 9.74
N ASP A 135 6.95 -5.36 10.98
CA ASP A 135 8.15 -5.38 11.80
C ASP A 135 8.68 -6.81 11.95
N GLY A 136 9.99 -6.94 12.11
CA GLY A 136 10.62 -8.18 12.51
C GLY A 136 10.41 -8.47 14.01
N LEU A 137 10.48 -9.74 14.38
CA LEU A 137 10.49 -10.16 15.78
C LEU A 137 11.95 -10.39 16.23
N PRO A 138 12.26 -10.14 17.52
CA PRO A 138 13.51 -10.61 18.11
C PRO A 138 13.67 -12.12 17.97
N GLU A 139 14.88 -12.64 18.14
CA GLU A 139 15.14 -14.07 18.13
C GLU A 139 14.33 -14.78 19.22
N LYS A 140 13.74 -15.92 18.87
CA LYS A 140 12.84 -16.67 19.75
C LYS A 140 13.58 -17.12 21.02
N ASP A 141 12.84 -17.27 22.11
CA ASP A 141 13.33 -17.81 23.39
C ASP A 141 14.42 -16.92 24.04
N THR A 142 14.41 -15.62 23.72
CA THR A 142 15.24 -14.57 24.35
C THR A 142 14.43 -13.68 25.31
N PRO A 143 15.05 -13.07 26.34
CA PRO A 143 14.38 -12.09 27.20
C PRO A 143 13.81 -10.89 26.42
N GLU A 144 14.47 -10.51 25.32
CA GLU A 144 14.03 -9.46 24.40
C GLU A 144 12.72 -9.85 23.70
N TYR A 145 12.62 -11.10 23.22
CA TYR A 145 11.40 -11.63 22.62
C TYR A 145 10.23 -11.58 23.60
N ASP A 146 10.41 -12.05 24.83
CA ASP A 146 9.37 -12.03 25.86
C ASP A 146 8.88 -10.62 26.18
N ARG A 147 9.82 -9.67 26.26
CA ARG A 147 9.49 -8.25 26.48
C ARG A 147 8.72 -7.67 25.31
N HIS A 148 9.16 -7.95 24.08
CA HIS A 148 8.52 -7.49 22.87
C HIS A 148 7.11 -8.08 22.72
N TRP A 149 6.95 -9.38 22.98
CA TRP A 149 5.67 -10.07 22.92
C TRP A 149 4.66 -9.51 23.95
N LYS A 150 5.09 -9.30 25.20
CA LYS A 150 4.27 -8.66 26.24
C LYS A 150 3.83 -7.24 25.82
N LYS A 151 4.73 -6.48 25.18
CA LYS A 151 4.40 -5.16 24.63
C LYS A 151 3.34 -5.26 23.53
N LEU A 152 3.45 -6.20 22.59
CA LEU A 152 2.46 -6.41 21.53
C LEU A 152 1.09 -6.77 22.10
N LEU A 153 1.03 -7.72 23.06
CA LEU A 153 -0.23 -8.08 23.74
C LEU A 153 -0.84 -6.88 24.48
N PHE A 154 -0.02 -6.07 25.15
CA PHE A 154 -0.48 -4.84 25.77
C PHE A 154 -1.08 -3.88 24.73
N LEU A 155 -0.37 -3.59 23.63
CA LEU A 155 -0.86 -2.70 22.58
C LEU A 155 -2.16 -3.21 21.96
N GLU A 156 -2.27 -4.52 21.69
CA GLU A 156 -3.50 -5.12 21.17
C GLU A 156 -4.66 -4.96 22.16
N SER A 157 -4.41 -5.12 23.48
CA SER A 157 -5.43 -4.87 24.50
C SER A 157 -5.92 -3.42 24.53
N GLN A 158 -5.05 -2.46 24.16
CA GLN A 158 -5.41 -1.05 24.10
C GLN A 158 -6.16 -0.67 22.83
N ARG A 159 -6.02 -1.46 21.74
CA ARG A 159 -6.61 -1.16 20.42
C ARG A 159 -8.10 -0.83 20.52
N MET A 160 -8.89 -1.71 21.15
CA MET A 160 -10.34 -1.52 21.30
C MET A 160 -10.73 -0.40 22.25
N ASN A 161 -9.92 -0.14 23.28
CA ASN A 161 -10.14 0.96 24.22
C ASN A 161 -9.88 2.32 23.57
N ALA A 162 -8.85 2.42 22.75
CA ALA A 162 -8.56 3.61 21.95
C ALA A 162 -9.71 3.91 20.97
N PHE A 163 -10.22 2.90 20.26
CA PHE A 163 -11.38 3.07 19.36
C PHE A 163 -12.65 3.50 20.11
N ARG A 164 -12.93 2.94 21.29
CA ARG A 164 -14.09 3.33 22.12
C ARG A 164 -14.00 4.79 22.58
N THR A 165 -12.86 5.20 23.12
CA THR A 165 -12.63 6.56 23.62
C THR A 165 -12.65 7.58 22.48
N TYR A 166 -12.07 7.26 21.33
CA TYR A 166 -12.16 8.11 20.13
C TYR A 166 -13.62 8.30 19.66
N ARG A 167 -14.42 7.23 19.65
CA ARG A 167 -15.84 7.33 19.27
C ARG A 167 -16.65 8.17 20.26
N GLN A 168 -16.31 8.14 21.55
CA GLN A 168 -16.97 8.96 22.57
C GLN A 168 -16.59 10.45 22.45
N THR A 169 -15.31 10.75 22.19
CA THR A 169 -14.85 12.14 21.96
C THR A 169 -15.47 12.76 20.70
N LEU A 170 -15.62 12.00 19.61
CA LEU A 170 -16.34 12.46 18.42
C LEU A 170 -17.82 12.77 18.69
N LYS A 171 -18.47 12.05 19.61
CA LYS A 171 -19.86 12.35 20.02
C LYS A 171 -19.94 13.60 20.90
N GLY A 172 -18.95 13.85 21.74
CA GLY A 172 -18.86 15.06 22.58
C GLY A 172 -18.59 16.35 21.81
N ASN A 173 -17.85 16.27 20.69
CA ASN A 173 -17.47 17.45 19.89
C ASN A 173 -18.54 17.96 18.90
N LYS A 174 -19.68 17.27 18.75
CA LYS A 174 -20.78 17.75 17.87
C LYS A 174 -21.48 19.03 18.37
N GLY A 175 -21.09 19.55 19.54
CA GLY A 175 -21.61 20.81 20.09
C GLY A 175 -20.78 22.06 19.81
N ALA A 176 -19.59 21.96 19.19
CA ALA A 176 -18.65 23.09 19.15
C ALA A 176 -17.84 23.18 17.85
N SER A 177 -18.47 23.52 16.72
CA SER A 177 -17.73 24.15 15.60
C SER A 177 -18.68 24.79 14.58
N GLN A 178 -19.07 26.03 14.87
CA GLN A 178 -19.31 27.03 13.82
C GLN A 178 -18.27 28.14 14.03
N ASN A 179 -17.65 28.56 12.92
CA ASN A 179 -16.75 29.72 12.71
C ASN A 179 -15.25 29.43 12.59
N GLY A 180 -14.72 29.72 11.39
CA GLY A 180 -13.35 30.22 11.23
C GLY A 180 -12.55 29.64 10.06
N ALA A 181 -12.70 30.21 8.86
CA ALA A 181 -11.83 29.99 7.71
C ALA A 181 -10.59 30.92 7.72
N ASN A 182 -9.43 30.42 7.28
CA ASN A 182 -8.53 31.05 6.29
C ASN A 182 -7.23 30.24 6.07
N GLY A 183 -6.71 30.25 4.84
CA GLY A 183 -5.72 29.30 4.31
C GLY A 183 -4.32 29.84 4.03
N ARG A 184 -3.53 29.13 3.20
CA ARG A 184 -2.45 29.62 2.27
C ARG A 184 -1.68 28.46 1.62
N SER A 185 -0.97 28.80 0.55
CA SER A 185 -0.61 28.04 -0.66
C SER A 185 0.89 27.79 -0.87
N GLY A 186 1.27 26.86 -1.76
CA GLY A 186 2.53 26.88 -2.55
C GLY A 186 2.85 25.51 -3.16
N ASN A 187 2.59 25.26 -4.45
CA ASN A 187 3.42 25.43 -5.67
C ASN A 187 4.55 24.39 -5.88
N ALA A 188 4.43 23.67 -7.00
CA ALA A 188 5.34 22.67 -7.57
C ALA A 188 5.95 23.19 -8.90
N MET A 189 6.98 22.54 -9.43
CA MET A 189 7.51 22.78 -10.77
C MET A 189 8.35 21.60 -11.31
N GLU A 190 7.70 20.81 -12.18
CA GLU A 190 8.09 20.31 -13.53
C GLU A 190 9.61 20.10 -13.84
N LYS A 191 10.09 19.10 -14.59
CA LYS A 191 9.51 18.40 -15.75
C LYS A 191 10.40 17.24 -16.26
N SER A 192 9.72 16.21 -16.77
CA SER A 192 9.98 15.44 -18.01
C SER A 192 11.33 14.75 -18.30
N GLY A 193 11.25 13.49 -18.72
CA GLY A 193 12.07 12.98 -19.82
C GLY A 193 12.21 11.46 -19.97
N PHE A 194 11.41 10.88 -20.89
CA PHE A 194 11.81 9.78 -21.78
C PHE A 194 11.65 8.32 -21.33
N CYS A 195 10.38 7.89 -21.29
CA CYS A 195 9.95 6.51 -21.44
C CYS A 195 10.23 5.99 -22.87
N ALA A 196 11.24 5.13 -23.03
CA ALA A 196 11.39 4.26 -24.20
C ALA A 196 12.36 3.09 -23.93
N ARG A 197 12.02 2.12 -23.05
CA ARG A 197 12.74 0.82 -23.02
C ARG A 197 12.04 -0.34 -22.29
N TRP A 198 10.71 -0.33 -22.19
CA TRP A 198 9.93 -1.42 -21.58
C TRP A 198 9.70 -2.57 -22.58
N LYS A 199 10.77 -3.32 -22.85
CA LYS A 199 10.69 -4.68 -23.43
C LYS A 199 11.85 -5.60 -23.01
N LYS A 200 12.68 -5.19 -22.03
CA LYS A 200 13.79 -5.99 -21.51
C LYS A 200 13.72 -6.35 -20.01
N SER A 201 12.71 -5.88 -19.27
CA SER A 201 12.67 -6.09 -17.80
C SER A 201 11.88 -7.33 -17.35
N ALA A 202 11.14 -8.00 -18.23
CA ALA A 202 10.38 -9.22 -17.88
C ALA A 202 11.26 -10.48 -17.83
N GLU A 203 12.47 -10.45 -18.39
CA GLU A 203 13.39 -11.61 -18.44
C GLU A 203 14.50 -11.60 -17.37
N SER A 204 14.63 -10.53 -16.56
CA SER A 204 15.61 -10.46 -15.46
C SER A 204 15.06 -10.88 -14.10
N THR A 205 13.73 -10.78 -13.90
CA THR A 205 13.08 -11.14 -12.62
C THR A 205 13.01 -12.66 -12.41
N ALA A 206 12.97 -13.44 -13.48
CA ALA A 206 12.95 -14.92 -13.40
C ALA A 206 14.33 -15.56 -13.16
N ARG A 207 15.44 -14.79 -13.23
CA ARG A 207 16.82 -15.32 -13.09
C ARG A 207 17.49 -15.01 -11.74
N ARG A 208 16.88 -14.23 -10.85
CA ARG A 208 17.47 -13.86 -9.54
C ARG A 208 16.99 -14.69 -8.34
N THR A 209 16.00 -15.56 -8.52
CA THR A 209 15.45 -16.41 -7.45
C THR A 209 16.11 -17.80 -7.35
N GLN A 210 17.09 -18.13 -8.19
CA GLN A 210 17.81 -19.42 -8.17
C GLN A 210 19.21 -19.39 -7.55
N SER A 211 19.72 -18.24 -7.12
CA SER A 211 21.07 -18.16 -6.53
C SER A 211 21.05 -17.37 -5.22
N GLY A 212 20.83 -18.03 -4.08
CA GLY A 212 20.97 -17.35 -2.79
C GLY A 212 20.35 -18.01 -1.56
N TRP A 213 20.36 -19.34 -1.45
CA TRP A 213 20.06 -20.01 -0.17
C TRP A 213 21.22 -20.96 0.16
N PRO A 214 21.96 -20.75 1.27
CA PRO A 214 23.00 -21.67 1.68
C PRO A 214 22.36 -22.96 2.23
N ALA A 215 22.86 -24.09 1.73
CA ALA A 215 22.48 -25.42 2.17
C ALA A 215 23.15 -25.76 3.51
N SER A 216 22.46 -25.53 4.63
CA SER A 216 22.81 -26.15 5.91
C SER A 216 21.64 -26.10 6.90
N ALA A 217 20.70 -27.04 6.78
CA ALA A 217 19.83 -27.49 7.86
C ALA A 217 19.18 -28.83 7.46
N ALA A 218 19.99 -29.90 7.44
CA ALA A 218 19.47 -31.25 7.35
C ALA A 218 18.86 -31.62 8.72
N VAL A 219 17.54 -31.49 8.85
CA VAL A 219 16.78 -32.10 9.95
C VAL A 219 16.09 -33.34 9.39
N THR A 220 16.54 -34.49 9.88
CA THR A 220 15.99 -35.83 9.65
C THR A 220 14.50 -35.89 10.03
N ALA A 221 13.62 -35.99 9.03
CA ALA A 221 12.23 -36.36 9.23
C ALA A 221 12.07 -37.88 9.00
N SER A 222 11.73 -38.57 10.08
CA SER A 222 11.38 -39.99 10.12
C SER A 222 10.20 -40.32 9.20
N ARG A 223 10.36 -41.42 8.45
CA ARG A 223 9.37 -42.00 7.52
C ARG A 223 8.03 -42.28 8.20
N THR A 224 6.97 -41.63 7.74
CA THR A 224 5.61 -42.19 7.77
C THR A 224 5.11 -42.34 6.33
N ARG A 225 4.66 -43.57 6.02
CA ARG A 225 4.24 -44.02 4.69
C ARG A 225 2.90 -43.39 4.31
N PHE A 226 2.83 -42.75 3.14
CA PHE A 226 1.59 -42.58 2.39
C PHE A 226 1.52 -43.62 1.25
N PRO A 227 0.35 -44.20 0.95
CA PRO A 227 0.22 -45.20 -0.10
C PRO A 227 0.27 -44.55 -1.51
N LYS A 228 0.92 -45.26 -2.43
CA LYS A 228 1.09 -44.92 -3.84
C LYS A 228 -0.23 -45.02 -4.60
N GLN A 229 -0.58 -43.99 -5.37
CA GLN A 229 -1.25 -44.16 -6.66
C GLN A 229 -0.49 -43.41 -7.76
N ARG A 230 -0.19 -44.16 -8.84
CA ARG A 230 0.33 -43.72 -10.16
C ARG A 230 -0.79 -42.95 -10.90
N SER A 231 -0.62 -42.06 -11.89
CA SER A 231 0.45 -41.84 -12.87
C SER A 231 0.34 -40.44 -13.54
N LYS A 232 1.51 -39.87 -13.88
CA LYS A 232 1.86 -39.04 -15.07
C LYS A 232 0.83 -38.06 -15.65
N ARG A 233 1.16 -36.77 -15.60
CA ARG A 233 1.31 -35.86 -16.76
C ARG A 233 2.06 -34.58 -16.33
N SER A 234 3.27 -34.40 -16.87
CA SER A 234 3.96 -33.11 -16.91
C SER A 234 3.16 -32.19 -17.84
N CYS A 235 2.80 -30.99 -17.39
CA CYS A 235 2.24 -29.95 -18.24
C CYS A 235 3.11 -28.70 -18.11
N ALA A 236 4.09 -28.59 -19.00
CA ALA A 236 4.74 -27.33 -19.31
C ALA A 236 3.74 -26.45 -20.06
N PHE A 237 3.33 -25.32 -19.49
CA PHE A 237 2.45 -24.37 -20.17
C PHE A 237 3.26 -23.49 -21.12
N ARG A 238 3.18 -23.82 -22.41
CA ARG A 238 3.41 -22.91 -23.54
C ARG A 238 2.10 -22.14 -23.75
N LEU A 239 2.08 -20.83 -23.53
CA LEU A 239 0.98 -19.98 -23.97
C LEU A 239 1.36 -19.32 -25.30
N LYS A 240 0.61 -19.69 -26.35
CA LYS A 240 0.52 -18.95 -27.61
C LYS A 240 -0.46 -17.79 -27.43
N ALA A 241 -0.12 -16.66 -28.03
CA ALA A 241 -0.92 -15.45 -28.09
C ALA A 241 -2.17 -15.63 -28.96
N ILE A 242 -3.27 -15.00 -28.55
CA ILE A 242 -4.19 -14.24 -29.40
C ILE A 242 -4.42 -12.91 -28.67
#